data_AF-Q201B7-F1
#
_entry.id   AF-Q201B7-F1
#
_cell.length_a   1.000
_cell.length_b   1.000
_cell.length_c   1.000
_cell.angle_alpha   90.00
_cell.angle_beta   90.00
_cell.angle_gamma   90.00
#
_symmetry.space_group_name_H-M   'P 1'
#
loop_
_entity.id
_entity.type
_entity.pdbx_description
1 polymer ?
#
loop_
_entity_poly.entity_id
_entity_poly.type
_entity_poly.pdbx_seq_one_letter_code
_entity_poly.pdbx_strand_id
1 'polypeptide(L)'
;IRVQDAYTLRCIPQIHGASFQVFNYVKQQLEFEMNAANDNPLIFEGANETFVISGGNFHGQPIAFALDHLKLGVSELANVSERRLERLVNPQLNGDLPAFLSPEPGLQSGAMIMQYAAASLVSENKTLAHPASVDSITSSANQ
;
A
#
# COMPACT_ATOMS: atom_id res chain seq x y z
N ILE A 1 22.00 -16.60 24.71
CA ILE A 1 21.95 -15.13 24.46
C ILE A 1 21.45 -14.92 23.04
N ARG A 2 20.36 -14.17 22.82
CA ARG A 2 20.01 -13.66 21.49
C ARG A 2 20.89 -12.43 21.23
N VAL A 3 21.77 -12.52 20.24
CA VAL A 3 22.73 -11.44 19.91
C VAL A 3 22.10 -10.38 19.01
N GLN A 4 21.04 -10.74 18.28
CA GLN A 4 20.36 -9.86 17.35
C GLN A 4 18.84 -10.00 17.49
N ASP A 5 18.15 -8.88 17.32
CA ASP A 5 16.70 -8.87 17.25
C ASP A 5 16.17 -9.52 15.96
N ALA A 6 14.92 -9.96 16.03
CA ALA A 6 14.19 -10.49 14.90
C ALA A 6 14.01 -9.43 13.80
N TYR A 7 13.81 -9.89 12.56
CA TYR A 7 13.72 -9.02 11.40
C TYR A 7 12.57 -8.01 11.50
N THR A 8 11.46 -8.39 12.14
CA THR A 8 10.31 -7.50 12.38
C THR A 8 10.65 -6.27 13.23
N LEU A 9 11.78 -6.29 13.94
CA LEU A 9 12.31 -5.15 14.69
C LEU A 9 13.55 -4.56 14.00
N ARG A 10 14.54 -5.42 13.71
CA ARG A 10 15.84 -4.98 13.19
C ARG A 10 15.76 -4.41 11.78
N CYS A 11 14.81 -4.88 10.97
CA CYS A 11 14.63 -4.44 9.60
C CYS A 11 13.55 -3.36 9.45
N ILE A 12 13.10 -2.73 10.55
CA ILE A 12 12.14 -1.61 10.49
C ILE A 12 12.61 -0.53 9.49
N PRO A 13 13.86 -0.04 9.53
CA PRO A 13 14.29 1.00 8.60
C PRO A 13 14.21 0.59 7.13
N GLN A 14 14.56 -0.67 6.82
CA GLN A 14 14.58 -1.17 5.45
C GLN A 14 13.16 -1.39 4.93
N ILE A 15 12.28 -2.00 5.73
CA ILE A 15 10.89 -2.29 5.34
C ILE A 15 10.09 -0.99 5.25
N HIS A 16 10.16 -0.13 6.28
CA HIS A 16 9.43 1.15 6.29
C HIS A 16 10.01 2.12 5.28
N GLY A 17 11.33 2.11 5.09
CA GLY A 17 12.00 2.95 4.09
C GLY A 17 11.54 2.63 2.67
N ALA A 18 11.39 1.35 2.32
CA ALA A 18 10.84 0.94 1.03
C ALA A 18 9.40 1.44 0.84
N SER A 19 8.50 1.22 1.81
CA SER A 19 7.12 1.73 1.71
C SER A 19 7.05 3.26 1.67
N PHE A 20 7.93 3.96 2.37
CA PHE A 20 8.02 5.42 2.30
C PHE A 20 8.43 5.92 0.91
N GLN A 21 9.36 5.23 0.24
CA GLN A 21 9.72 5.53 -1.14
C GLN A 21 8.54 5.36 -2.09
N VAL A 22 7.75 4.28 -1.93
CA VAL A 22 6.50 4.07 -2.67
C VAL A 22 5.54 5.25 -2.46
N PHE A 23 5.32 5.67 -1.22
CA PHE A 23 4.39 6.75 -0.92
C PHE A 23 4.80 8.08 -1.52
N ASN A 24 6.10 8.39 -1.52
CA ASN A 24 6.62 9.60 -2.17
C ASN A 24 6.45 9.56 -3.68
N TYR A 25 6.70 8.41 -4.31
CA TYR A 25 6.45 8.24 -5.75
C TYR A 25 4.98 8.47 -6.08
N VAL A 26 4.07 7.84 -5.34
CA VAL A 26 2.62 7.96 -5.56
C VAL A 26 2.15 9.40 -5.37
N LYS A 27 2.60 10.04 -4.28
CA LYS A 27 2.32 11.45 -4.02
C LYS A 27 2.75 12.31 -5.20
N GLN A 28 3.96 12.13 -5.70
CA GLN A 28 4.48 12.91 -6.82
C GLN A 28 3.64 12.71 -8.09
N GLN A 29 3.24 11.47 -8.42
CA GLN A 29 2.39 11.23 -9.59
C GLN A 29 1.01 11.88 -9.47
N LEU A 30 0.40 11.81 -8.28
CA LEU A 30 -0.87 12.50 -8.01
C LEU A 30 -0.72 14.02 -8.10
N GLU A 31 0.36 14.59 -7.56
CA GLU A 31 0.65 16.02 -7.66
C GLU A 31 0.83 16.46 -9.11
N PHE A 32 1.49 15.67 -9.96
CA PHE A 32 1.59 15.97 -11.38
C PHE A 32 0.23 15.92 -12.08
N GLU A 33 -0.57 14.88 -11.86
CA GLU A 33 -1.89 14.73 -12.48
C GLU A 33 -2.85 15.84 -12.07
N MET A 34 -2.89 16.18 -10.77
CA MET A 34 -3.75 17.24 -10.23
C MET A 34 -3.45 18.62 -10.81
N ASN A 35 -2.22 18.83 -11.30
CA ASN A 35 -1.78 20.09 -11.91
C ASN A 35 -1.66 20.00 -13.43
N ALA A 36 -2.07 18.89 -14.05
CA ALA A 36 -2.05 18.70 -15.50
C ALA A 36 -3.35 19.15 -16.15
N ALA A 37 -3.28 19.54 -17.42
CA ALA A 37 -4.45 19.67 -18.29
C ALA A 37 -4.76 18.30 -18.91
N ASN A 38 -5.55 17.49 -18.20
CA ASN A 38 -5.90 16.10 -18.57
C ASN A 38 -7.25 15.97 -19.30
N ASP A 39 -7.67 17.03 -19.99
CA ASP A 39 -8.88 17.06 -20.81
C ASP A 39 -8.53 16.89 -22.31
N ASN A 40 -9.56 16.77 -23.16
CA ASN A 40 -9.43 16.69 -24.60
C ASN A 40 -10.68 17.24 -25.33
N PRO A 41 -10.53 18.13 -26.33
CA PRO A 41 -9.29 18.70 -26.87
C PRO A 41 -8.71 19.83 -26.01
N LEU A 42 -7.43 20.12 -26.19
CA LEU A 42 -6.76 21.26 -25.56
C LEU A 42 -6.69 22.46 -26.50
N ILE A 43 -6.88 23.65 -25.94
CA ILE A 43 -6.87 24.93 -26.66
C ILE A 43 -5.60 25.69 -26.27
N PHE A 44 -4.83 26.13 -27.26
CA PHE A 44 -3.61 26.90 -27.09
C PHE A 44 -3.75 28.23 -27.82
N GLU A 45 -3.82 29.32 -27.06
CA GLU A 45 -3.86 30.67 -27.62
C GLU A 45 -2.42 31.16 -27.90
N GLY A 46 -2.13 31.43 -29.17
CA GLY A 46 -0.91 32.10 -29.62
C GLY A 46 -1.15 33.60 -29.89
N ALA A 47 -0.07 34.34 -30.20
CA ALA A 47 -0.15 35.79 -30.40
C ALA A 47 -1.06 36.22 -31.57
N ASN A 48 -1.21 35.39 -32.60
CA ASN A 48 -1.97 35.69 -33.82
C ASN A 48 -2.99 34.60 -34.21
N GLU A 49 -2.97 33.43 -33.56
CA GLU A 49 -3.84 32.30 -33.89
C GLU A 49 -4.11 31.43 -32.67
N THR A 50 -5.21 30.67 -32.71
CA THR A 50 -5.60 29.70 -31.68
C THR A 50 -5.47 28.30 -32.26
N PHE A 51 -4.75 27.42 -31.57
CA PHE A 51 -4.63 26.02 -31.93
C PHE A 51 -5.56 25.17 -31.06
N VAL A 52 -6.23 24.21 -31.69
CA VAL A 52 -7.02 23.18 -30.99
C VAL A 52 -6.37 21.83 -31.27
N ILE A 53 -5.90 21.15 -30.24
CA ILE A 53 -5.18 19.88 -30.35
C ILE A 53 -6.02 18.78 -29.70
N SER A 54 -6.41 17.77 -30.49
CA SER A 54 -6.95 16.53 -29.96
C SER A 54 -5.80 15.60 -29.56
N GLY A 55 -5.77 15.19 -28.30
CA GLY A 55 -4.77 14.29 -27.72
C GLY A 55 -5.41 13.23 -26.82
N GLY A 56 -4.58 12.58 -26.01
CA GLY A 56 -4.97 11.47 -25.12
C GLY A 56 -4.72 11.74 -23.64
N ASN A 57 -4.63 13.01 -23.23
CA ASN A 57 -4.23 13.37 -21.86
C ASN A 57 -5.22 12.86 -20.79
N PHE A 58 -6.45 12.49 -21.17
CA PHE A 58 -7.43 11.86 -20.29
C PHE A 58 -7.06 10.43 -19.87
N HIS A 59 -6.05 9.81 -20.49
CA HIS A 59 -5.68 8.43 -20.20
C HIS A 59 -4.87 8.33 -18.89
N GLY A 60 -5.51 7.88 -17.81
CA GLY A 60 -4.93 7.79 -16.47
C GLY A 60 -3.90 6.66 -16.23
N GLN A 61 -3.15 6.21 -17.25
CA GLN A 61 -2.18 5.11 -17.09
C GLN A 61 -1.12 5.40 -16.01
N PRO A 62 -0.53 6.62 -15.93
CA PRO A 62 0.45 6.93 -14.90
C PRO A 62 -0.11 6.76 -13.48
N ILE A 63 -1.38 7.12 -13.28
CA ILE A 63 -2.05 7.01 -11.98
C ILE A 63 -2.46 5.58 -11.68
N ALA A 64 -2.88 4.80 -12.68
CA ALA A 64 -3.13 3.37 -12.50
C ALA A 64 -1.87 2.64 -11.99
N PHE A 65 -0.70 2.91 -12.60
CA PHE A 65 0.58 2.36 -12.14
C PHE A 65 0.97 2.84 -10.74
N ALA A 66 0.78 4.14 -10.46
CA ALA A 66 1.05 4.68 -9.13
C ALA A 66 0.21 3.98 -8.06
N LEU A 67 -1.11 3.84 -8.27
CA LEU A 67 -2.00 3.23 -7.30
C LEU A 67 -1.76 1.73 -7.13
N ASP A 68 -1.36 1.01 -8.19
CA ASP A 68 -0.94 -0.38 -8.04
C ASP A 68 0.37 -0.52 -7.23
N HIS A 69 1.31 0.41 -7.40
CA HIS A 69 2.49 0.48 -6.54
C HIS A 69 2.11 0.78 -5.08
N LEU A 70 1.14 1.68 -4.85
CA LEU A 70 0.64 2.00 -3.52
C LEU A 70 0.11 0.75 -2.80
N LYS A 71 -0.64 -0.11 -3.50
CA LYS A 71 -1.15 -1.37 -2.94
C LYS A 71 -0.03 -2.22 -2.36
N LEU A 72 1.11 -2.32 -3.06
CA LEU A 72 2.29 -3.06 -2.57
C LEU A 72 2.85 -2.43 -1.29
N GLY A 73 3.07 -1.11 -1.29
CA GLY A 73 3.64 -0.39 -0.14
C GLY A 73 2.78 -0.49 1.12
N VAL A 74 1.45 -0.39 0.98
CA VAL A 74 0.48 -0.53 2.08
C VAL A 74 0.39 -1.98 2.57
N SER A 75 0.32 -2.95 1.65
CA SER A 75 0.25 -4.37 1.99
C SER A 75 1.46 -4.82 2.81
N GLU A 76 2.66 -4.35 2.46
CA GLU A 76 3.88 -4.70 3.20
C GLU A 76 3.96 -4.06 4.59
N LEU A 77 3.51 -2.82 4.75
CA LEU A 77 3.41 -2.20 6.07
C LEU A 77 2.42 -2.93 6.97
N ALA A 78 1.30 -3.37 6.41
CA ALA A 78 0.31 -4.16 7.13
C ALA A 78 0.90 -5.52 7.54
N ASN A 79 1.60 -6.21 6.64
CA ASN A 79 2.31 -7.47 6.92
C ASN A 79 3.27 -7.34 8.11
N VAL A 80 4.20 -6.38 8.06
CA VAL A 80 5.19 -6.23 9.13
C VAL A 80 4.57 -5.73 10.45
N SER A 81 3.44 -5.02 10.39
CA SER A 81 2.66 -4.68 11.59
C SER A 81 2.08 -5.91 12.25
N GLU A 82 1.42 -6.79 11.48
CA GLU A 82 0.85 -8.03 12.01
C GLU A 82 1.93 -9.00 12.51
N ARG A 83 3.07 -9.11 11.83
CA ARG A 83 4.20 -9.92 12.34
C ARG A 83 4.76 -9.39 13.67
N ARG A 84 4.66 -8.08 13.94
CA ARG A 84 5.00 -7.50 15.25
C ARG A 84 3.94 -7.80 16.29
N LEU A 85 2.66 -7.80 15.90
CA LEU A 85 1.57 -8.23 16.77
C LEU A 85 1.71 -9.70 17.17
N GLU A 86 1.96 -10.61 16.21
CA GLU A 86 2.20 -12.03 16.47
C GLU A 86 3.34 -12.21 17.48
N ARG A 87 4.47 -11.54 17.24
CA ARG A 87 5.61 -11.56 18.16
C ARG A 87 5.25 -11.09 19.56
N LEU A 88 4.39 -10.09 19.71
CA LEU A 88 3.99 -9.51 20.98
C LEU A 88 3.03 -10.41 21.77
N VAL A 89 2.10 -11.10 21.09
CA VAL A 89 1.10 -11.95 21.73
C VAL A 89 1.59 -13.38 21.96
N ASN A 90 2.63 -13.82 21.24
CA ASN A 90 3.14 -15.19 21.32
C ASN A 90 4.13 -15.37 22.50
N PRO A 91 3.82 -16.19 23.52
CA PRO A 91 4.68 -16.41 24.68
C PRO A 91 6.05 -17.03 24.35
N GLN A 92 6.22 -17.62 23.16
CA GLN A 92 7.51 -18.14 22.70
C GLN A 92 8.43 -17.03 22.15
N LEU A 93 7.88 -15.85 21.85
CA LEU A 93 8.57 -14.78 21.12
C LEU A 93 8.60 -13.45 21.88
N ASN A 94 7.64 -13.21 22.77
CA ASN A 94 7.38 -11.94 23.42
C ASN A 94 8.23 -11.68 24.70
N GLY A 95 9.17 -12.58 25.02
CA GLY A 95 9.99 -12.49 26.22
C GLY A 95 9.25 -13.00 27.44
N ASP A 96 9.10 -12.16 28.47
CA ASP A 96 8.47 -12.51 29.74
C ASP A 96 7.02 -12.01 29.84
N LEU A 97 6.42 -11.59 28.71
CA LEU A 97 5.05 -11.10 28.69
C LEU A 97 4.04 -12.27 28.76
N PRO A 98 2.87 -12.08 29.41
CA PRO A 98 1.82 -13.10 29.44
C PRO A 98 1.37 -13.50 28.03
N ALA A 99 0.98 -14.77 27.88
CA ALA A 99 0.40 -15.26 26.63
C ALA A 99 -0.81 -14.40 26.21
N PHE A 100 -0.81 -13.95 24.96
CA PHE A 100 -1.82 -13.05 24.40
C PHE A 100 -2.05 -11.76 25.19
N LEU A 101 -1.07 -11.33 26.00
CA LEU A 101 -1.18 -10.18 26.91
C LEU A 101 -2.39 -10.28 27.86
N SER A 102 -2.79 -11.51 28.20
CA SER A 102 -3.93 -11.77 29.08
C SER A 102 -3.55 -11.48 30.55
N PRO A 103 -4.36 -10.72 31.30
CA PRO A 103 -4.17 -10.53 32.75
C PRO A 103 -4.29 -11.84 33.53
N GLU A 104 -5.16 -12.75 33.08
CA GLU A 104 -5.41 -14.06 33.68
C GLU A 104 -5.36 -15.17 32.61
N PRO A 105 -4.15 -15.58 32.17
CA PRO A 105 -3.99 -16.60 31.14
C PRO A 105 -4.64 -17.94 31.53
N GLY A 106 -5.35 -18.56 30.59
CA GLY A 106 -6.09 -19.82 30.80
C GLY A 106 -7.56 -19.63 31.16
N LEU A 107 -7.91 -18.51 31.82
CA LEU A 107 -9.31 -18.11 32.03
C LEU A 107 -9.75 -17.05 31.00
N GLN A 108 -8.86 -16.10 30.70
CA GLN A 108 -9.09 -15.01 29.75
C GLN A 108 -8.21 -15.17 28.50
N SER A 109 -8.74 -14.84 27.33
CA SER A 109 -8.04 -14.96 26.04
C SER A 109 -7.20 -13.74 25.66
N GLY A 110 -7.29 -12.63 26.40
CA GLY A 110 -6.56 -11.39 26.10
C GLY A 110 -6.75 -10.94 24.65
N ALA A 111 -5.64 -10.67 23.96
CA ALA A 111 -5.59 -10.22 22.57
C ALA A 111 -5.64 -11.36 21.53
N MET A 112 -5.99 -12.60 21.89
CA MET A 112 -6.01 -13.74 20.96
C MET A 112 -6.88 -13.47 19.72
N ILE A 113 -8.13 -13.03 19.92
CA ILE A 113 -9.06 -12.78 18.81
C ILE A 113 -8.66 -11.56 17.98
N MET A 114 -8.05 -10.55 18.61
CA MET A 114 -7.48 -9.41 17.91
C MET A 114 -6.42 -9.87 16.89
N GLN A 115 -5.56 -10.82 17.26
CA GLN A 115 -4.54 -11.35 16.36
C GLN A 115 -5.16 -12.11 15.18
N TYR A 116 -6.27 -12.82 15.37
CA TYR A 116 -6.99 -13.47 14.26
C TYR A 116 -7.56 -12.45 13.27
N ALA A 117 -8.18 -11.39 13.78
CA ALA A 117 -8.69 -10.30 12.95
C ALA A 117 -7.57 -9.63 12.15
N ALA A 118 -6.44 -9.32 12.80
CA ALA A 118 -5.28 -8.75 12.13
C ALA A 118 -4.72 -9.67 11.03
N ALA A 119 -4.59 -10.97 11.31
CA ALA A 119 -4.12 -11.96 10.34
C ALA A 119 -5.06 -12.07 9.13
N SER A 120 -6.38 -12.01 9.36
CA SER A 120 -7.38 -12.02 8.29
C SER A 120 -7.25 -10.80 7.37
N LEU A 121 -7.21 -9.59 7.94
CA LEU A 121 -7.10 -8.33 7.19
C LEU A 121 -5.82 -8.28 6.35
N VAL A 122 -4.70 -8.69 6.94
CA VAL A 122 -3.42 -8.72 6.24
C VAL A 122 -3.38 -9.80 5.15
N SER A 123 -4.07 -10.93 5.35
CA SER A 123 -4.20 -11.95 4.32
C SER A 123 -5.02 -11.46 3.13
N GLU A 124 -6.10 -10.70 3.37
CA GLU A 124 -6.93 -10.13 2.32
C GLU A 124 -6.15 -9.14 1.43
N ASN A 125 -5.27 -8.33 2.03
CA ASN A 125 -4.38 -7.43 1.28
C ASN A 125 -3.52 -8.14 0.24
N LYS A 126 -3.17 -9.43 0.42
CA LYS A 126 -2.37 -10.19 -0.55
C LYS A 126 -3.11 -10.39 -1.86
N THR A 127 -4.43 -10.59 -1.79
CA THR A 127 -5.29 -10.70 -2.96
C THR A 127 -5.57 -9.33 -3.56
N LEU A 128 -5.87 -8.33 -2.72
CA LEU A 128 -6.16 -6.96 -3.17
C LEU A 128 -4.95 -6.26 -3.80
N ALA A 129 -3.73 -6.74 -3.53
CA ALA A 129 -2.50 -6.22 -4.11
C ALA A 129 -2.27 -6.63 -5.58
N HIS A 130 -3.16 -7.44 -6.17
CA HIS A 130 -3.09 -7.71 -7.61
C HIS A 130 -3.21 -6.39 -8.40
N PRO A 131 -2.30 -6.14 -9.37
CA PRO A 131 -2.34 -4.91 -10.15
C PRO A 131 -3.59 -4.87 -11.01
N ALA A 132 -4.35 -3.79 -10.94
CA ALA A 132 -5.52 -3.58 -11.81
C ALA A 132 -5.10 -3.01 -13.17
N SER A 133 -3.96 -2.34 -13.26
CA SER A 133 -3.47 -1.66 -14.45
C SER A 133 -3.00 -2.60 -15.57
N VAL A 134 -2.87 -3.91 -15.28
CA VAL A 134 -2.54 -4.93 -16.29
C VAL A 134 -3.78 -5.48 -16.97
N ASP A 135 -4.96 -5.14 -16.48
CA ASP A 135 -6.23 -5.47 -17.11
C ASP A 135 -6.65 -4.32 -18.04
N SER A 136 -7.02 -4.68 -19.26
CA SER A 136 -7.56 -3.76 -20.25
C SER A 136 -8.42 -4.55 -21.22
N ILE A 137 -9.68 -4.14 -21.33
CA ILE A 137 -10.66 -4.72 -22.25
C ILE A 137 -11.11 -3.59 -23.16
N THR A 138 -11.01 -3.81 -24.47
CA THR A 138 -11.44 -2.81 -25.45
C THR A 138 -12.93 -2.53 -25.27
N SER A 139 -13.28 -1.25 -25.26
CA SER A 139 -14.66 -0.78 -25.23
C SER A 139 -14.88 0.12 -26.45
N SER A 140 -16.06 0.76 -26.56
CA SER A 140 -16.34 1.73 -27.63
C SER A 140 -16.14 1.21 -29.06
N ALA A 141 -16.45 -0.08 -29.31
CA ALA A 141 -16.31 -0.73 -30.62
C ALA A 141 -14.88 -0.69 -31.21
N ASN A 142 -13.85 -0.79 -30.36
CA ASN A 142 -12.42 -0.68 -30.71
C ASN A 142 -12.01 0.70 -31.26
N GLN A 143 -12.72 1.77 -30.87
CA GLN A 143 -12.19 3.13 -30.98
C GLN A 143 -11.17 3.43 -29.89
#